data_AF-A0A1R2CU84-F1
#
_entry.id   AF-A0A1R2CU84-F1
#
_cell.length_a   1.000
_cell.length_b   1.000
_cell.length_c   1.000
_cell.angle_alpha   90.00
_cell.angle_beta   90.00
_cell.angle_gamma   90.00
#
_symmetry.space_group_name_H-M   'P 1'
#
loop_
_entity.id
_entity.type
_entity.pdbx_description
1 polymer ?
#
loop_
_entity_poly.entity_id
_entity_poly.type
_entity_poly.pdbx_seq_one_letter_code
_entity_poly.pdbx_strand_id
1 'polypeptide(L)'
;MDPNYSYFLNFSHTNPLFFQNNYYPSYQTLPAFLNSNIIEEKPAKLEKNKYQRTWNKVQVEEVFNLAIQYCQKNNKVLEEMTLNDFGLIAIGLSQTPEQVMLKVKEVMVNGTLRPGKWSQSEDEMLGNLVNRFGCKWGKIASFLNEEVHNRLNIRNSKTCKERWNNYLNPNINRGPWTEGEDSTLLEGFLKHGNKWSIIAKLVPGRIEGLVKNRIKSLVHKIKQESGQSENVFDKIKGQIETYKISLQQKYTGSNKSYKENFGQDI
;
A
#
# COMPACT_ATOMS: atom_id res chain seq x y z
N MET A 1 -13.49 39.58 37.14
CA MET A 1 -14.80 39.49 36.45
C MET A 1 -14.76 38.25 35.58
N ASP A 2 -15.88 37.53 35.57
CA ASP A 2 -16.05 36.07 35.39
C ASP A 2 -15.50 35.40 34.12
N PRO A 3 -15.09 34.12 34.20
CA PRO A 3 -14.89 33.21 33.08
C PRO A 3 -16.08 32.24 32.96
N ASN A 4 -17.17 32.64 32.31
CA ASN A 4 -18.21 31.74 31.80
C ASN A 4 -19.25 32.53 30.99
N TYR A 5 -19.10 32.62 29.67
CA TYR A 5 -20.24 32.91 28.81
C TYR A 5 -20.12 32.17 27.47
N SER A 6 -20.85 31.06 27.45
CA SER A 6 -21.39 30.39 26.27
C SER A 6 -22.46 31.28 25.63
N TYR A 7 -22.39 31.48 24.31
CA TYR A 7 -23.53 31.90 23.52
C TYR A 7 -23.69 30.95 22.34
N PHE A 8 -24.63 30.02 22.50
CA PHE A 8 -25.41 29.44 21.42
C PHE A 8 -26.59 30.38 21.06
N LEU A 9 -27.28 30.01 19.97
CA LEU A 9 -28.48 30.57 19.33
C LEU A 9 -28.16 31.53 18.16
N ASN A 10 -28.78 31.46 16.98
CA ASN A 10 -29.87 30.63 16.45
C ASN A 10 -29.97 30.97 14.95
N PHE A 11 -30.25 29.99 14.08
CA PHE A 11 -31.04 30.25 12.88
C PHE A 11 -32.07 29.14 12.68
N SER A 12 -33.28 29.48 13.12
CA SER A 12 -34.60 29.23 12.52
C SER A 12 -34.87 27.90 11.78
N HIS A 13 -35.71 27.13 12.47
CA HIS A 13 -36.68 26.15 12.01
C HIS A 13 -37.25 26.33 10.59
N THR A 14 -37.09 25.28 9.78
CA THR A 14 -38.23 24.55 9.22
C THR A 14 -37.88 23.06 9.17
N ASN A 15 -38.58 22.29 9.99
CA ASN A 15 -38.61 20.84 9.97
C ASN A 15 -40.07 20.47 9.70
N PRO A 16 -40.35 19.61 8.71
CA PRO A 16 -41.46 18.70 8.91
C PRO A 16 -41.04 17.25 8.65
N LEU A 17 -40.98 16.56 9.79
CA LEU A 17 -41.63 15.28 10.07
C LEU A 17 -41.11 13.98 9.41
N PHE A 18 -40.62 13.13 10.33
CA PHE A 18 -40.93 11.70 10.51
C PHE A 18 -40.82 10.76 9.30
N PHE A 19 -39.92 9.78 9.40
CA PHE A 19 -40.33 8.43 9.81
C PHE A 19 -39.11 7.66 10.34
N GLN A 20 -39.25 7.15 11.58
CA GLN A 20 -38.46 6.01 12.04
C GLN A 20 -38.83 4.82 11.15
N ASN A 21 -37.83 4.11 10.62
CA ASN A 21 -37.96 2.67 10.44
C ASN A 21 -36.60 1.98 10.47
N ASN A 22 -36.42 1.21 11.54
CA ASN A 22 -35.43 0.15 11.63
C ASN A 22 -35.70 -0.86 10.52
N TYR A 23 -34.73 -1.07 9.63
CA TYR A 23 -34.65 -2.31 8.85
C TYR A 23 -33.19 -2.72 8.66
N TYR A 24 -32.77 -3.66 9.51
CA TYR A 24 -31.60 -4.50 9.24
C TYR A 24 -31.97 -5.47 8.11
N PRO A 25 -31.22 -5.55 6.99
CA PRO A 25 -31.40 -6.63 6.05
C PRO A 25 -30.82 -7.91 6.65
N SER A 26 -31.71 -8.85 6.99
CA SER A 26 -31.35 -10.24 7.28
C SER A 26 -30.64 -10.86 6.08
N TYR A 27 -29.41 -11.34 6.27
CA TYR A 27 -28.74 -12.18 5.28
C TYR A 27 -29.44 -13.54 5.21
N GLN A 28 -30.41 -13.66 4.31
CA GLN A 28 -30.87 -14.97 3.85
C GLN A 28 -29.87 -15.48 2.81
N THR A 29 -29.13 -16.53 3.20
CA THR A 29 -28.36 -17.36 2.28
C THR A 29 -29.31 -18.03 1.28
N LEU A 30 -29.23 -17.62 0.01
CA LEU A 30 -29.88 -18.33 -1.09
C LEU A 30 -29.09 -19.62 -1.43
N PRO A 31 -29.76 -20.75 -1.71
CA PRO A 31 -29.10 -21.98 -2.13
C PRO A 31 -28.58 -21.85 -3.56
N ALA A 32 -27.37 -22.38 -3.80
CA ALA A 32 -26.81 -22.53 -5.13
C ALA A 32 -27.61 -23.59 -5.91
N PHE A 33 -28.32 -23.18 -6.96
CA PHE A 33 -28.83 -24.09 -7.98
C PHE A 33 -28.15 -23.84 -9.34
N LEU A 34 -27.83 -24.97 -9.95
CA LEU A 34 -27.09 -25.18 -11.19
C LEU A 34 -27.88 -24.79 -12.45
N ASN A 35 -27.11 -24.32 -13.43
CA ASN A 35 -27.25 -24.44 -14.90
C ASN A 35 -28.55 -24.00 -15.59
N SER A 36 -28.40 -23.06 -16.53
CA SER A 36 -28.59 -23.36 -17.96
C SER A 36 -28.04 -22.22 -18.82
N ASN A 37 -27.60 -22.58 -20.02
CA ASN A 37 -26.96 -21.73 -21.02
C ASN A 37 -27.82 -20.52 -21.41
N ILE A 38 -27.64 -19.39 -20.73
CA ILE A 38 -27.98 -18.08 -21.27
C ILE A 38 -26.66 -17.49 -21.74
N ILE A 39 -26.48 -17.44 -23.06
CA ILE A 39 -25.49 -16.57 -23.68
C ILE A 39 -26.01 -15.15 -23.45
N GLU A 40 -25.69 -14.59 -22.28
CA GLU A 40 -25.73 -13.14 -22.12
C GLU A 40 -24.64 -12.60 -23.04
N GLU A 41 -25.05 -12.03 -24.17
CA GLU A 41 -24.16 -11.21 -24.97
C GLU A 41 -23.57 -10.15 -24.05
N LYS A 42 -22.27 -10.30 -23.77
CA LYS A 42 -21.50 -9.32 -23.01
C LYS A 42 -21.72 -7.98 -23.69
N PRO A 43 -22.22 -6.94 -23.00
CA PRO A 43 -22.30 -5.61 -23.59
C PRO A 43 -20.91 -5.30 -24.12
N ALA A 44 -20.85 -4.90 -25.40
CA ALA A 44 -19.61 -4.58 -26.08
C ALA A 44 -18.77 -3.73 -25.13
N LYS A 45 -17.53 -4.18 -24.85
CA LYS A 45 -16.61 -3.40 -24.04
C LYS A 45 -16.50 -2.04 -24.72
N LEU A 46 -17.16 -1.03 -24.15
CA LEU A 46 -16.85 0.37 -24.44
C LEU A 46 -15.33 0.45 -24.45
N GLU A 47 -14.77 0.79 -25.60
CA GLU A 47 -13.33 0.93 -25.75
C GLU A 47 -12.88 1.81 -24.59
N LYS A 48 -12.17 1.21 -23.64
CA LYS A 48 -11.54 1.98 -22.58
C LYS A 48 -10.53 2.81 -23.32
N ASN A 49 -10.87 4.06 -23.63
CA ASN A 49 -9.91 5.06 -24.09
C ASN A 49 -8.68 4.85 -23.23
N LYS A 50 -7.60 4.34 -23.84
CA LYS A 50 -6.32 4.17 -23.16
C LYS A 50 -6.03 5.57 -22.62
N TYR A 51 -6.12 5.76 -21.30
CA TYR A 51 -5.85 7.03 -20.65
C TYR A 51 -4.50 7.53 -21.19
N GLN A 52 -4.54 8.47 -22.13
CA GLN A 52 -3.35 9.04 -22.70
C GLN A 52 -2.80 9.93 -21.61
N ARG A 53 -1.66 9.54 -21.03
CA ARG A 53 -1.04 10.28 -19.94
C ARG A 53 -0.65 11.64 -20.52
N THR A 54 -1.42 12.67 -20.19
CA THR A 54 -1.29 14.02 -20.76
C THR A 54 -0.01 14.74 -20.34
N TRP A 55 0.66 14.27 -19.29
CA TRP A 55 1.86 14.87 -18.73
C TRP A 55 2.96 13.82 -18.53
N ASN A 56 4.16 14.11 -19.03
CA ASN A 56 5.36 13.31 -18.78
C ASN A 56 6.15 13.84 -17.57
N LYS A 57 7.12 13.08 -17.06
CA LYS A 57 7.95 13.47 -15.88
C LYS A 57 8.55 14.86 -16.05
N VAL A 58 9.25 15.05 -17.17
CA VAL A 58 10.09 16.21 -17.41
C VAL A 58 9.22 17.45 -17.41
N GLN A 59 8.05 17.38 -18.05
CA GLN A 59 7.08 18.47 -18.09
C GLN A 59 6.53 18.83 -16.70
N VAL A 60 6.22 17.83 -15.85
CA VAL A 60 5.71 18.12 -14.49
C VAL A 60 6.80 18.73 -13.61
N GLU A 61 8.03 18.22 -13.69
CA GLU A 61 9.17 18.75 -12.95
C GLU A 61 9.54 20.16 -13.43
N GLU A 62 9.53 20.39 -14.74
CA GLU A 62 9.77 21.70 -15.35
C GLU A 62 8.74 22.72 -14.88
N VAL A 63 7.44 22.43 -15.05
CA VAL A 63 6.35 23.32 -14.61
C VAL A 63 6.47 23.65 -13.12
N PHE A 64 6.74 22.65 -12.28
CA PHE A 64 6.80 22.88 -10.85
C PHE A 64 8.06 23.68 -10.47
N ASN A 65 9.22 23.37 -11.04
CA ASN A 65 10.45 24.12 -10.80
C ASN A 65 10.31 25.59 -11.21
N LEU A 66 9.67 25.86 -12.36
CA LEU A 66 9.39 27.22 -12.80
C LEU A 66 8.46 27.94 -11.81
N ALA A 67 7.44 27.27 -11.28
CA ALA A 67 6.56 27.85 -10.27
C ALA A 67 7.30 28.17 -8.96
N ILE A 68 8.23 27.30 -8.51
CA ILE A 68 9.07 27.55 -7.34
C ILE A 68 10.00 28.74 -7.57
N GLN A 69 10.69 28.79 -8.71
CA GLN A 69 11.58 29.90 -9.05
C GLN A 69 10.81 31.23 -9.10
N TYR A 70 9.61 31.21 -9.68
CA TYR A 70 8.73 32.37 -9.70
C TYR A 70 8.35 32.84 -8.29
N CYS A 71 7.94 31.90 -7.42
CA CYS A 71 7.64 32.18 -6.02
C CYS A 71 8.82 32.83 -5.28
N GLN A 72 10.02 32.27 -5.44
CA GLN A 72 11.25 32.78 -4.83
C GLN A 72 11.57 34.21 -5.30
N LYS A 73 11.50 34.46 -6.62
CA LYS A 73 11.81 35.77 -7.20
C LYS A 73 10.84 36.86 -6.77
N ASN A 74 9.57 36.51 -6.56
CA ASN A 74 8.50 37.45 -6.25
C ASN A 74 8.10 37.44 -4.77
N ASN A 75 8.82 36.70 -3.93
CA ASN A 75 8.52 36.51 -2.51
C ASN A 75 7.05 36.12 -2.24
N LYS A 76 6.56 35.15 -3.03
CA LYS A 76 5.20 34.58 -2.92
C LYS A 76 5.27 33.12 -2.48
N VAL A 77 4.15 32.62 -1.94
CA VAL A 77 3.93 31.18 -1.74
C VAL A 77 3.05 30.61 -2.84
N LEU A 78 3.18 29.31 -3.13
CA LEU A 78 2.47 28.64 -4.22
C LEU A 78 0.94 28.72 -4.04
N GLU A 79 0.45 28.72 -2.80
CA GLU A 79 -0.97 28.78 -2.44
C GLU A 79 -1.62 30.12 -2.81
N GLU A 80 -0.83 31.19 -2.90
CA GLU A 80 -1.30 32.56 -3.17
C GLU A 80 -1.16 32.96 -4.64
N MET A 81 -0.67 32.05 -5.49
CA MET A 81 -0.50 32.32 -6.92
C MET A 81 -1.83 32.42 -7.66
N THR A 82 -1.95 33.48 -8.45
CA THR A 82 -3.09 33.76 -9.32
C THR A 82 -2.90 33.17 -10.72
N LEU A 83 -3.98 33.10 -11.50
CA LEU A 83 -3.90 32.66 -12.90
C LEU A 83 -2.94 33.53 -13.73
N ASN A 84 -2.82 34.83 -13.41
CA ASN A 84 -1.88 35.73 -14.08
C ASN A 84 -0.42 35.37 -13.79
N ASP A 85 -0.10 34.95 -12.56
CA ASP A 85 1.22 34.45 -12.19
C ASP A 85 1.58 33.18 -12.99
N PHE A 86 0.63 32.25 -13.12
CA PHE A 86 0.79 31.08 -13.98
C PHE A 86 0.85 31.42 -15.47
N GLY A 87 0.23 32.53 -15.88
CA GLY A 87 0.37 33.10 -17.21
C GLY A 87 1.81 33.43 -17.56
N LEU A 88 2.56 34.03 -16.61
CA LEU A 88 3.98 34.34 -16.78
C LEU A 88 4.86 33.08 -16.79
N ILE A 89 4.50 32.06 -15.99
CA ILE A 89 5.22 30.78 -15.94
C ILE A 89 5.00 29.93 -17.19
N ALA A 90 3.80 29.98 -17.77
CA ALA A 90 3.45 29.23 -18.96
C ALA A 90 4.11 29.78 -20.24
N ILE A 91 4.76 30.95 -20.19
CA ILE A 91 5.46 31.53 -21.33
C ILE A 91 6.56 30.57 -21.79
N GLY A 92 6.43 30.06 -23.01
CA GLY A 92 7.38 29.12 -23.61
C GLY A 92 7.07 27.64 -23.34
N LEU A 93 6.03 27.33 -22.57
CA LEU A 93 5.53 25.97 -22.40
C LEU A 93 4.46 25.64 -23.45
N SER A 94 4.29 24.35 -23.74
CA SER A 94 3.20 23.88 -24.61
C SER A 94 1.84 23.80 -23.92
N GLN A 95 1.79 24.07 -22.60
CA GLN A 95 0.57 23.97 -21.79
C GLN A 95 -0.01 25.35 -21.48
N THR A 96 -1.33 25.42 -21.34
CA THR A 96 -2.02 26.69 -21.00
C THR A 96 -1.77 27.07 -19.53
N PRO A 97 -1.90 28.37 -19.16
CA PRO A 97 -1.78 28.82 -17.78
C PRO A 97 -2.69 28.04 -16.81
N GLU A 98 -3.90 27.69 -17.22
CA GLU A 98 -4.85 26.90 -16.44
C GLU A 98 -4.36 25.47 -16.24
N GLN A 99 -3.82 24.84 -17.29
CA GLN A 99 -3.25 23.50 -17.22
C GLN A 99 -2.05 23.44 -16.29
N VAL A 100 -1.16 24.44 -16.38
CA VAL A 100 0.00 24.62 -15.50
C VAL A 100 -0.46 24.81 -14.06
N MET A 101 -1.39 25.73 -13.80
CA MET A 101 -1.96 25.97 -12.47
C MET A 101 -2.58 24.71 -11.87
N LEU A 102 -3.44 24.03 -12.62
CA LEU A 102 -4.11 22.81 -12.16
C LEU A 102 -3.09 21.72 -11.85
N LYS A 103 -2.04 21.57 -12.67
CA LYS A 103 -0.98 20.60 -12.44
C LYS A 103 -0.18 20.93 -11.18
N VAL A 104 0.20 22.19 -10.98
CA VAL A 104 0.92 22.62 -9.77
C VAL A 104 0.05 22.41 -8.52
N LYS A 105 -1.22 22.80 -8.55
CA LYS A 105 -2.17 22.55 -7.45
C LYS A 105 -2.38 21.07 -7.18
N GLU A 106 -2.49 20.24 -8.21
CA GLU A 106 -2.56 18.78 -8.08
C GLU A 106 -1.32 18.23 -7.38
N VAL A 107 -0.12 18.68 -7.77
CA VAL A 107 1.15 18.27 -7.13
C VAL A 107 1.19 18.70 -5.66
N MET A 108 0.69 19.90 -5.33
CA MET A 108 0.62 20.40 -3.94
C MET A 108 -0.36 19.59 -3.08
N VAL A 109 -1.55 19.28 -3.60
CA VAL A 109 -2.59 18.52 -2.88
C VAL A 109 -2.18 17.06 -2.70
N ASN A 110 -1.69 16.43 -3.77
CA ASN A 110 -1.21 15.05 -3.71
C ASN A 110 0.13 14.95 -2.98
N GLY A 111 0.78 16.10 -2.78
CA GLY A 111 2.09 16.22 -2.20
C GLY A 111 3.07 15.33 -2.93
N THR A 112 3.10 15.27 -4.26
CA THR A 112 4.15 14.54 -4.99
C THR A 112 4.27 15.02 -6.45
N LEU A 113 5.49 15.27 -6.95
CA LEU A 113 5.76 15.41 -8.40
C LEU A 113 5.59 14.09 -9.15
N ARG A 114 5.71 12.99 -8.41
CA ARG A 114 5.43 11.63 -8.83
C ARG A 114 4.74 10.90 -7.68
N PRO A 115 3.48 10.48 -7.83
CA PRO A 115 2.95 9.45 -6.97
C PRO A 115 3.83 8.20 -7.12
N GLY A 116 4.68 7.92 -6.13
CA GLY A 116 5.13 6.55 -5.85
C GLY A 116 6.56 6.09 -6.14
N LYS A 117 7.54 6.93 -6.53
CA LYS A 117 8.96 6.49 -6.53
C LYS A 117 9.77 7.25 -5.48
N TRP A 118 10.44 6.51 -4.60
CA TRP A 118 11.37 7.01 -3.58
C TRP A 118 12.79 7.01 -4.13
N SER A 119 13.54 8.08 -3.91
CA SER A 119 14.96 8.18 -4.22
C SER A 119 15.80 7.60 -3.08
N GLN A 120 17.07 7.33 -3.37
CA GLN A 120 18.04 6.90 -2.37
C GLN A 120 18.23 7.96 -1.26
N SER A 121 18.29 9.25 -1.63
CA SER A 121 18.40 10.34 -0.66
C SER A 121 17.16 10.44 0.24
N GLU A 122 15.96 10.22 -0.30
CA GLU A 122 14.73 10.16 0.49
C GLU A 122 14.73 8.97 1.44
N ASP A 123 15.19 7.80 1.00
CA ASP A 123 15.27 6.59 1.82
C ASP A 123 16.28 6.74 2.97
N GLU A 124 17.47 7.29 2.68
CA GLU A 124 18.50 7.59 3.68
C GLU A 124 17.99 8.59 4.71
N MET A 125 17.38 9.68 4.24
CA MET A 125 16.80 10.69 5.12
C MET A 125 15.66 10.11 5.97
N LEU A 126 14.78 9.31 5.36
CA LEU A 126 13.70 8.65 6.08
C LEU A 126 14.25 7.72 7.16
N GLY A 127 15.28 6.93 6.86
CA GLY A 127 15.93 6.06 7.85
C GLY A 127 16.55 6.83 9.01
N ASN A 128 17.29 7.90 8.72
CA ASN A 128 17.87 8.76 9.74
C ASN A 128 16.80 9.39 10.64
N LEU A 129 15.72 9.88 10.04
CA LEU A 129 14.60 10.49 10.76
C LEU A 129 13.83 9.50 11.61
N VAL A 130 13.62 8.26 11.13
CA VAL A 130 12.99 7.20 11.93
C VAL A 130 13.89 6.80 13.10
N ASN A 131 15.19 6.67 12.90
CA ASN A 131 16.14 6.40 13.98
C ASN A 131 16.13 7.51 15.04
N ARG A 132 16.00 8.78 14.62
CA ARG A 132 16.00 9.94 15.52
C ARG A 132 14.66 10.17 16.23
N PHE A 133 13.54 9.98 15.55
CA PHE A 133 12.22 10.38 16.03
C PHE A 133 11.25 9.22 16.29
N GLY A 134 11.64 7.98 15.98
CA GLY A 134 10.80 6.80 16.09
C GLY A 134 9.61 6.84 15.12
N CYS A 135 8.42 6.48 15.60
CA CYS A 135 7.20 6.43 14.79
C CYS A 135 6.44 7.77 14.68
N LYS A 136 7.11 8.91 14.83
CA LYS A 136 6.50 10.26 14.76
C LYS A 136 6.36 10.73 13.32
N TRP A 137 5.51 10.04 12.54
CA TRP A 137 5.42 10.18 11.08
C TRP A 137 5.12 11.59 10.57
N GLY A 138 4.31 12.39 11.28
CA GLY A 138 4.05 13.79 10.91
C GLY A 138 5.29 14.66 10.99
N LYS A 139 6.06 14.50 12.07
CA LYS A 139 7.34 15.19 12.23
C LYS A 139 8.33 14.74 11.16
N ILE A 140 8.44 13.43 10.95
CA ILE A 140 9.33 12.84 9.94
C ILE A 140 9.03 13.38 8.54
N ALA A 141 7.76 13.41 8.13
CA ALA A 141 7.37 13.95 6.84
C ALA A 141 7.77 15.43 6.69
N SER A 142 7.53 16.25 7.72
CA SER A 142 7.92 17.67 7.74
C SER A 142 9.42 17.85 7.54
N PHE A 143 10.26 17.14 8.31
CA PHE A 143 11.72 17.27 8.20
C PHE A 143 12.25 16.71 6.88
N LEU A 144 11.69 15.59 6.38
CA LEU A 144 12.10 15.03 5.09
C LEU A 144 11.84 16.03 3.97
N ASN A 145 10.67 16.67 3.98
CA ASN A 145 10.29 17.68 3.01
C ASN A 145 11.17 18.93 3.08
N GLU A 146 11.53 19.38 4.29
CA GLU A 146 12.44 20.51 4.47
C GLU A 146 13.82 20.24 3.85
N GLU A 147 14.40 19.07 4.15
CA GLU A 147 15.79 18.76 3.80
C GLU A 147 15.95 18.25 2.36
N VAL A 148 15.02 17.45 1.85
CA VAL A 148 15.15 16.77 0.54
C VAL A 148 14.30 17.44 -0.54
N HIS A 149 13.27 18.17 -0.14
CA HIS A 149 12.29 18.74 -1.06
C HIS A 149 12.17 20.26 -0.95
N ASN A 150 13.15 20.95 -0.39
CA ASN A 150 13.15 22.41 -0.27
C ASN A 150 11.86 22.95 0.36
N ARG A 151 11.39 22.31 1.43
CA ARG A 151 10.15 22.61 2.18
C ARG A 151 8.84 22.34 1.43
N LEU A 152 8.92 21.72 0.25
CA LEU A 152 7.74 21.29 -0.49
C LEU A 152 7.15 20.04 0.12
N ASN A 153 5.84 20.03 0.31
CA ASN A 153 5.13 18.95 0.99
C ASN A 153 5.00 17.68 0.11
N ILE A 154 6.12 17.08 -0.30
CA ILE A 154 6.22 15.96 -1.26
C ILE A 154 6.05 14.57 -0.60
N ARG A 155 6.15 14.48 0.72
CA ARG A 155 5.87 13.26 1.47
C ARG A 155 4.95 13.60 2.62
N ASN A 156 4.05 12.67 2.93
CA ASN A 156 3.14 12.82 4.06
C ASN A 156 3.35 11.66 5.05
N SER A 157 2.79 11.80 6.24
CA SER A 157 2.90 10.81 7.32
C SER A 157 2.58 9.38 6.86
N LYS A 158 1.55 9.23 6.01
CA LYS A 158 1.09 7.93 5.53
C LYS A 158 2.12 7.31 4.58
N THR A 159 2.63 8.08 3.61
CA THR A 159 3.59 7.58 2.62
C THR A 159 4.94 7.26 3.25
N CYS A 160 5.42 8.08 4.20
CA CYS A 160 6.63 7.77 4.99
C CYS A 160 6.47 6.46 5.78
N LYS A 161 5.35 6.30 6.49
CA LYS A 161 5.06 5.08 7.27
C LYS A 161 5.01 3.84 6.37
N GLU A 162 4.32 3.95 5.24
CA GLU A 162 4.20 2.85 4.28
C GLU A 162 5.56 2.46 3.69
N ARG A 163 6.38 3.46 3.30
CA ARG A 163 7.72 3.20 2.79
C ARG A 163 8.59 2.48 3.81
N TRP A 164 8.59 2.96 5.06
CA TRP A 164 9.36 2.33 6.12
C TRP A 164 8.93 0.88 6.33
N ASN A 165 7.64 0.64 6.56
CA ASN A 165 7.12 -0.67 6.94
C ASN A 165 7.22 -1.72 5.84
N ASN A 166 7.22 -1.31 4.57
CA ASN A 166 7.24 -2.23 3.45
C ASN A 166 8.62 -2.39 2.80
N TYR A 167 9.53 -1.43 2.97
CA TYR A 167 10.79 -1.41 2.21
C TYR A 167 12.05 -1.12 3.01
N LEU A 168 12.02 -0.24 4.02
CA LEU A 168 13.26 0.20 4.69
C LEU A 168 13.49 -0.42 6.06
N ASN A 169 12.42 -0.88 6.73
CA ASN A 169 12.52 -1.47 8.04
C ASN A 169 13.51 -2.67 8.01
N PRO A 170 14.56 -2.67 8.84
CA PRO A 170 15.56 -3.74 8.87
C PRO A 170 14.96 -5.09 9.30
N ASN A 171 13.84 -5.08 10.03
CA ASN A 171 13.15 -6.30 10.47
C ASN A 171 12.40 -7.03 9.34
N ILE A 172 12.41 -6.49 8.11
CA ILE A 172 11.82 -7.16 6.95
C ILE A 172 12.77 -8.26 6.45
N ASN A 173 12.31 -9.50 6.51
CA ASN A 173 13.04 -10.64 5.97
C ASN A 173 12.85 -10.72 4.45
N ARG A 174 13.95 -10.47 3.71
CA ARG A 174 14.04 -10.57 2.24
C ARG A 174 14.76 -11.83 1.77
N GLY A 175 15.18 -12.68 2.70
CA GLY A 175 15.85 -13.96 2.41
C GLY A 175 14.91 -14.99 1.76
N PRO A 176 15.46 -16.15 1.39
CA PRO A 176 14.68 -17.24 0.81
C PRO A 176 13.55 -17.69 1.74
N TRP A 177 12.47 -18.24 1.16
CA TRP A 177 11.38 -18.84 1.92
C TRP A 177 11.80 -20.21 2.43
N THR A 178 11.51 -20.49 3.70
CA THR A 178 11.74 -21.78 4.32
C THR A 178 10.54 -22.70 4.14
N GLU A 179 10.76 -24.02 4.19
CA GLU A 179 9.68 -25.03 4.15
C GLU A 179 8.67 -24.83 5.31
N GLY A 180 9.15 -24.40 6.49
CA GLY A 180 8.29 -24.09 7.63
C GLY A 180 7.39 -22.88 7.40
N GLU A 181 7.93 -21.82 6.79
CA GLU A 181 7.12 -20.67 6.36
C GLU A 181 6.10 -21.10 5.31
N ASP A 182 6.51 -21.85 4.27
CA ASP A 182 5.61 -22.30 3.21
C ASP A 182 4.46 -23.16 3.74
N SER A 183 4.75 -24.09 4.67
CA SER A 183 3.73 -24.87 5.36
C SER A 183 2.72 -23.96 6.08
N THR A 184 3.22 -22.99 6.86
CA THR A 184 2.39 -22.04 7.61
C THR A 184 1.53 -21.18 6.67
N LEU A 185 2.11 -20.75 5.54
CA LEU A 185 1.43 -19.96 4.53
C LEU A 185 0.27 -20.72 3.87
N LEU A 186 0.50 -21.98 3.49
CA LEU A 186 -0.51 -22.83 2.89
C LEU A 186 -1.63 -23.18 3.88
N GLU A 187 -1.30 -23.50 5.14
CA GLU A 187 -2.28 -23.69 6.20
C GLU A 187 -3.13 -22.44 6.43
N GLY A 188 -2.48 -21.28 6.52
CA GLY A 188 -3.16 -19.99 6.66
C GLY A 188 -4.07 -19.71 5.47
N PHE A 189 -3.65 -20.04 4.25
CA PHE A 189 -4.46 -19.90 3.05
C PHE A 189 -5.68 -20.82 3.05
N LEU A 190 -5.53 -22.10 3.45
CA LEU A 190 -6.65 -23.03 3.58
C LEU A 190 -7.68 -22.55 4.63
N LYS A 191 -7.21 -22.00 5.74
CA LYS A 191 -8.06 -21.57 6.87
C LYS A 191 -8.72 -20.20 6.64
N HIS A 192 -8.01 -19.26 6.04
CA HIS A 192 -8.42 -17.85 5.98
C HIS A 192 -8.65 -17.32 4.56
N GLY A 193 -8.30 -18.09 3.52
CA GLY A 193 -8.39 -17.65 2.13
C GLY A 193 -7.48 -16.45 1.84
N ASN A 194 -8.02 -15.44 1.15
CA ASN A 194 -7.28 -14.26 0.70
C ASN A 194 -7.07 -13.18 1.79
N LYS A 195 -7.14 -13.52 3.07
CA LYS A 195 -6.95 -12.59 4.19
C LYS A 195 -5.46 -12.41 4.50
N TRP A 196 -4.71 -11.81 3.58
CA TRP A 196 -3.24 -11.73 3.62
C TRP A 196 -2.70 -11.04 4.87
N SER A 197 -3.37 -10.00 5.35
CA SER A 197 -2.97 -9.28 6.58
C SER A 197 -3.03 -10.16 7.83
N ILE A 198 -3.91 -11.16 7.87
CA ILE A 198 -3.96 -12.16 8.95
C ILE A 198 -2.82 -13.16 8.76
N ILE A 199 -2.64 -13.68 7.54
CA ILE A 199 -1.62 -14.69 7.25
C ILE A 199 -0.21 -14.14 7.47
N ALA A 200 0.05 -12.87 7.13
CA ALA A 200 1.33 -12.21 7.37
C ALA A 200 1.71 -12.14 8.85
N LYS A 201 0.74 -12.12 9.77
CA LYS A 201 1.02 -12.18 11.22
C LYS A 201 1.53 -13.55 11.68
N LEU A 202 1.29 -14.61 10.90
CA LEU A 202 1.76 -15.96 11.20
C LEU A 202 3.23 -16.18 10.83
N VAL A 203 3.79 -15.33 9.96
CA VAL A 203 5.17 -15.40 9.48
C VAL A 203 5.91 -14.09 9.80
N PRO A 204 6.42 -13.94 11.03
CA PRO A 204 7.03 -12.69 11.48
C PRO A 204 8.19 -12.27 10.58
N GLY A 205 8.30 -10.97 10.33
CA GLY A 205 9.31 -10.41 9.41
C GLY A 205 8.92 -10.46 7.93
N ARG A 206 7.87 -11.16 7.53
CA ARG A 206 7.34 -11.13 6.15
C ARG A 206 6.21 -10.11 6.02
N ILE A 207 6.27 -9.30 4.97
CA ILE A 207 5.22 -8.31 4.66
C ILE A 207 4.10 -8.95 3.83
N GLU A 208 2.90 -8.36 3.92
CA GLU A 208 1.69 -8.84 3.24
C GLU A 208 1.89 -9.11 1.73
N GLY A 209 2.59 -8.20 1.05
CA GLY A 209 2.88 -8.33 -0.38
C GLY A 209 3.73 -9.57 -0.70
N LEU A 210 4.74 -9.87 0.11
CA LEU A 210 5.60 -11.05 -0.07
C LEU A 210 4.80 -12.34 0.16
N VAL A 211 3.98 -12.35 1.22
CA VAL A 211 3.10 -13.48 1.58
C VAL A 211 2.14 -13.82 0.44
N LYS A 212 1.41 -12.82 -0.08
CA LYS A 212 0.49 -12.98 -1.20
C LYS A 212 1.20 -13.55 -2.43
N ASN A 213 2.37 -13.01 -2.76
CA ASN A 213 3.13 -13.46 -3.92
C ASN A 213 3.64 -14.90 -3.75
N ARG A 214 4.11 -15.26 -2.54
CA ARG A 214 4.57 -16.61 -2.25
C ARG A 214 3.45 -17.63 -2.34
N ILE A 215 2.31 -17.37 -1.71
CA ILE A 215 1.14 -18.27 -1.76
C ILE A 215 0.68 -18.47 -3.21
N LYS A 216 0.60 -17.40 -4.01
CA LYS A 216 0.26 -17.51 -5.43
C LYS A 216 1.22 -18.42 -6.19
N SER A 217 2.53 -18.27 -5.94
CA SER A 217 3.56 -19.11 -6.56
C SER A 217 3.41 -20.58 -6.15
N LEU A 218 3.22 -20.86 -4.86
CA LEU A 218 3.02 -22.23 -4.34
C LEU A 218 1.77 -22.88 -4.93
N VAL A 219 0.64 -22.17 -4.90
CA VAL A 219 -0.63 -22.69 -5.45
C VAL A 219 -0.54 -22.91 -6.95
N HIS A 220 0.15 -22.04 -7.69
CA HIS A 220 0.36 -22.23 -9.12
C HIS A 220 1.21 -23.46 -9.41
N LYS A 221 2.29 -23.68 -8.66
CA LYS A 221 3.14 -24.86 -8.77
C LYS A 221 2.33 -26.15 -8.54
N ILE A 222 1.55 -26.19 -7.46
CA ILE A 222 0.69 -27.34 -7.12
C ILE A 222 -0.33 -27.63 -8.24
N LYS A 223 -0.89 -26.58 -8.86
CA LYS A 223 -1.84 -26.72 -9.98
C LYS A 223 -1.18 -27.27 -11.26
N GLN A 224 0.09 -26.95 -11.51
CA GLN A 224 0.80 -27.49 -12.67
C GLN A 224 1.15 -28.96 -12.49
N GLU A 225 1.43 -29.38 -11.25
CA GLU A 225 1.75 -30.76 -10.90
C GLU A 225 0.49 -31.67 -10.85
N SER A 226 -0.71 -31.08 -10.79
CA SER A 226 -1.98 -31.81 -10.81
C SER A 226 -2.52 -32.00 -12.24
N GLY A 227 -2.78 -33.25 -12.63
CA GLY A 227 -3.61 -33.57 -13.80
C GLY A 227 -5.06 -33.08 -13.63
N GLN A 228 -5.81 -32.95 -14.74
CA GLN A 228 -7.09 -32.23 -14.86
C GLN A 228 -8.27 -32.70 -13.95
N SER A 229 -8.09 -33.64 -13.02
CA SER A 229 -9.19 -34.30 -12.29
C SER A 229 -9.16 -34.17 -10.76
N GLU A 230 -8.11 -33.62 -10.14
CA GLU A 230 -7.99 -33.62 -8.67
C GLU A 230 -8.29 -32.27 -8.02
N ASN A 231 -8.89 -32.31 -6.82
CA ASN A 231 -9.21 -31.13 -6.03
C ASN A 231 -7.93 -30.46 -5.52
N VAL A 232 -7.73 -29.19 -5.91
CA VAL A 232 -6.57 -28.37 -5.53
C VAL A 232 -6.38 -28.28 -4.01
N PHE A 233 -7.46 -28.28 -3.23
CA PHE A 233 -7.38 -28.20 -1.76
C PHE A 233 -6.72 -29.43 -1.16
N ASP A 234 -6.98 -30.63 -1.70
CA ASP A 234 -6.42 -31.86 -1.17
C ASP A 234 -4.94 -31.99 -1.51
N LYS A 235 -4.51 -31.50 -2.68
CA LYS A 235 -3.08 -31.38 -3.00
C LYS A 235 -2.35 -30.39 -2.12
N ILE A 236 -2.96 -29.26 -1.79
CA ILE A 236 -2.37 -28.31 -0.84
C ILE A 236 -2.19 -28.98 0.53
N LYS A 237 -3.18 -29.74 1.02
CA LYS A 237 -3.04 -30.52 2.26
C LYS A 237 -1.90 -31.54 2.19
N GLY A 238 -1.80 -32.27 1.08
CA GLY A 238 -0.70 -33.21 0.85
C GLY A 238 0.67 -32.52 0.85
N GLN A 239 0.78 -31.35 0.23
CA GLN A 239 2.02 -30.59 0.20
C GLN A 239 2.42 -30.06 1.60
N ILE A 240 1.45 -29.62 2.40
CA ILE A 240 1.68 -29.23 3.80
C ILE A 240 2.25 -30.42 4.58
N GLU A 241 1.68 -31.61 4.41
CA GLU A 241 2.17 -32.80 5.12
C GLU A 241 3.59 -33.18 4.70
N THR A 242 3.91 -33.12 3.40
CA THR A 242 5.27 -33.31 2.89
C THR A 242 6.26 -32.35 3.55
N TYR A 243 5.92 -31.07 3.69
CA TYR A 243 6.78 -30.10 4.38
C TYR A 243 6.91 -30.40 5.88
N LYS A 244 5.86 -30.87 6.55
CA LYS A 244 5.96 -31.26 7.97
C LYS A 244 6.88 -32.46 8.16
N ILE A 245 6.77 -33.47 7.31
CA ILE A 245 7.61 -34.67 7.35
C ILE A 245 9.08 -34.29 7.10
N SER A 246 9.36 -33.45 6.10
CA SER A 246 10.74 -33.01 5.81
C SER A 246 11.36 -32.23 6.98
N LEU A 247 10.58 -31.38 7.65
CA LEU A 247 11.01 -30.64 8.83
C LEU A 247 11.28 -31.54 10.03
N GLN A 248 10.44 -32.55 10.28
CA GLN A 248 10.64 -33.53 11.35
C GLN A 248 11.91 -34.35 11.13
N GLN A 249 12.18 -34.79 9.89
CA GLN A 249 13.40 -35.53 9.55
C GLN A 249 14.68 -34.71 9.75
N LYS A 250 14.67 -33.41 9.42
CA LYS A 250 15.80 -32.50 9.67
C LYS A 250 16.10 -32.35 11.17
N TYR A 251 15.05 -32.27 12.01
CA TYR A 251 15.21 -32.18 13.46
C TYR A 251 15.76 -33.46 14.10
N THR A 252 15.29 -34.63 13.67
CA THR A 252 15.75 -35.91 14.23
C THR A 252 17.19 -36.26 13.79
N GLY A 253 17.58 -35.89 12.57
CA GLY A 253 18.96 -36.03 12.09
C GLY A 253 19.96 -35.13 12.83
N SER A 254 19.58 -33.88 13.14
CA SER A 254 20.45 -32.95 13.88
C SER A 254 20.65 -33.40 15.33
N ASN A 255 19.62 -33.93 16.00
CA ASN A 255 19.74 -34.47 17.37
C ASN A 255 20.58 -35.75 17.49
N LYS A 256 20.82 -36.48 16.40
CA LYS A 256 21.72 -37.65 16.40
C LYS A 256 23.18 -37.22 16.49
N SER A 257 23.55 -36.11 15.85
CA SER A 257 24.92 -35.55 15.89
C SER A 257 25.31 -34.99 17.27
N TYR A 258 24.36 -34.51 18.07
CA TYR A 258 24.64 -34.05 19.45
C TYR A 258 24.82 -35.20 20.46
N LYS A 259 24.34 -36.42 20.17
CA LYS A 259 24.53 -37.59 21.05
C LYS A 259 25.83 -38.36 20.79
N GLU A 260 26.47 -38.19 19.64
CA GLU A 260 27.75 -38.85 19.33
C GLU A 260 28.98 -38.07 19.88
N ASN A 261 28.82 -36.80 20.28
CA ASN A 261 29.93 -35.96 20.77
C ASN A 261 30.06 -35.83 22.30
N PHE A 262 29.22 -36.51 23.10
CA PHE A 262 29.27 -36.47 24.58
C PHE A 262 29.39 -37.87 25.23
N GLY A 263 29.99 -38.82 24.51
CA GLY A 263 30.15 -40.22 24.93
C GLY A 263 31.59 -40.71 25.08
N GLN A 264 32.58 -39.82 25.09
CA GLN A 264 33.97 -40.16 25.36
C GLN A 264 34.56 -39.10 26.29
N ASP A 265 34.56 -39.40 27.58
CA ASP A 265 35.55 -38.99 28.58
C ASP A 265 35.09 -39.58 29.93
N ILE A 266 35.55 -40.80 30.22
CA ILE A 266 35.64 -41.40 31.55
C ILE A 266 37.13 -41.54 31.86
#